data_AF-A0A4P5YKM4-F1
#
_entry.id   AF-A0A4P5YKM4-F1
#
_cell.length_a   1.000
_cell.length_b   1.000
_cell.length_c   1.000
_cell.angle_alpha   90.00
_cell.angle_beta   90.00
_cell.angle_gamma   90.00
#
_symmetry.space_group_name_H-M   'P 1'
#
loop_
_entity.id
_entity.type
_entity.pdbx_description
1 polymer ?
#
loop_
_entity_poly.entity_id
_entity_poly.type
_entity_poly.pdbx_seq_one_letter_code
_entity_poly.pdbx_strand_id
1 'polypeptide(L)'
;MESIIESGMVSGVLDLTTTEWADELVGGVLNAGPERLDAAARAKVPAVIAPGCLDMVNFGERDTVPAKFAHRNFYIHNPQVTLMRTNAVEAAELGAIIAHKVNGYAAPAAIMIPTKAISVISAPGKPFHDSAADEALFGALRRHAKVPVHSFNVEINDPAFAQACAKQLIEFMQVRK
;
A
#
# COMPACT_ATOMS: atom_id res chain seq x y z
N MET A 1 -11.83 8.61 3.57
CA MET A 1 -10.83 9.59 3.10
C MET A 1 -11.16 10.10 1.69
N GLU A 2 -11.35 9.20 0.71
CA GLU A 2 -11.67 9.52 -0.69
C GLU A 2 -12.73 10.64 -0.84
N SER A 3 -13.89 10.55 -0.18
CA SER A 3 -14.95 11.58 -0.29
C SER A 3 -14.55 12.98 0.19
N ILE A 4 -13.61 13.09 1.14
CA ILE A 4 -13.09 14.39 1.64
C ILE A 4 -12.09 14.99 0.62
N ILE A 5 -11.38 14.13 -0.11
CA ILE A 5 -10.51 14.55 -1.21
C ILE A 5 -11.37 15.14 -2.33
N GLU A 6 -12.46 14.46 -2.70
CA GLU A 6 -13.38 14.91 -3.76
C GLU A 6 -14.11 16.20 -3.42
N SER A 7 -14.39 16.44 -2.14
CA SER A 7 -15.01 17.69 -1.71
C SER A 7 -14.09 18.91 -1.80
N GLY A 8 -12.83 18.73 -2.20
CA GLY A 8 -11.85 19.81 -2.33
C GLY A 8 -11.27 20.33 -1.01
N MET A 9 -11.54 19.65 0.11
CA MET A 9 -11.01 20.05 1.42
C MET A 9 -9.55 19.61 1.64
N VAL A 10 -9.04 18.70 0.81
CA VAL A 10 -7.70 18.13 0.93
C VAL A 10 -6.78 18.72 -0.14
N SER A 11 -5.65 19.30 0.29
CA SER A 11 -4.66 19.91 -0.60
C SER A 11 -3.52 18.98 -1.00
N GLY A 12 -3.35 17.84 -0.32
CA GLY A 12 -2.33 16.83 -0.59
C GLY A 12 -2.65 15.53 0.15
N VAL A 13 -2.26 14.39 -0.44
CA VAL A 13 -2.54 13.06 0.11
C VAL A 13 -1.23 12.34 0.43
N LEU A 14 -1.09 11.89 1.68
CA LEU A 14 0.01 11.03 2.13
C LEU A 14 -0.57 9.66 2.47
N ASP A 15 -0.56 8.74 1.51
CA ASP A 15 -1.21 7.45 1.60
C ASP A 15 -0.18 6.34 1.74
N LEU A 16 0.26 6.12 2.97
CA LEU A 16 1.38 5.20 3.25
C LEU A 16 0.92 3.75 3.42
N THR A 17 -0.36 3.54 3.74
CA THR A 17 -0.94 2.23 4.02
C THR A 17 -2.04 1.95 3.02
N THR A 18 -1.71 1.17 2.00
CA THR A 18 -2.63 0.83 0.89
C THR A 18 -3.21 -0.58 1.03
N THR A 19 -3.19 -1.14 2.25
CA THR A 19 -3.60 -2.51 2.58
C THR A 19 -5.00 -2.89 2.09
N GLU A 20 -5.90 -1.92 1.93
CA GLU A 20 -7.25 -2.20 1.45
C GLU A 20 -7.27 -2.85 0.06
N TRP A 21 -6.20 -2.67 -0.73
CA TRP A 21 -6.03 -3.37 -2.00
C TRP A 21 -5.74 -4.86 -1.86
N ALA A 22 -5.03 -5.29 -0.83
CA ALA A 22 -4.81 -6.71 -0.56
C ALA A 22 -6.13 -7.40 -0.22
N ASP A 23 -6.95 -6.74 0.58
CA ASP A 23 -8.31 -7.18 0.89
C ASP A 23 -9.22 -7.19 -0.34
N GLU A 24 -9.23 -6.13 -1.15
CA GLU A 24 -10.02 -6.07 -2.39
C GLU A 24 -9.63 -7.18 -3.38
N LEU A 25 -8.33 -7.40 -3.59
CA LEU A 25 -7.83 -8.38 -4.55
C LEU A 25 -8.14 -9.82 -4.11
N VAL A 26 -7.89 -10.14 -2.84
CA VAL A 26 -7.91 -11.53 -2.35
C VAL A 26 -9.27 -11.91 -1.74
N GLY A 27 -10.08 -10.93 -1.36
CA GLY A 27 -11.38 -11.12 -0.72
C GLY A 27 -11.31 -11.07 0.81
N GLY A 28 -10.52 -10.13 1.35
CA GLY A 28 -10.50 -9.77 2.76
C GLY A 28 -11.69 -8.89 3.17
N VAL A 29 -11.81 -8.61 4.47
CA VAL A 29 -12.99 -7.96 5.07
C VAL A 29 -12.86 -6.44 5.19
N LEU A 30 -11.66 -5.88 5.09
CA LEU A 30 -11.35 -4.44 5.19
C LEU A 30 -10.99 -3.85 3.82
N ASN A 31 -11.72 -4.25 2.78
CA ASN A 31 -11.56 -3.69 1.43
C ASN A 31 -12.13 -2.25 1.34
N ALA A 32 -11.72 -1.54 0.30
CA ALA A 32 -12.17 -0.17 0.01
C ALA A 32 -12.80 -0.02 -1.38
N GLY A 33 -13.10 -1.14 -2.04
CA GLY A 33 -13.67 -1.18 -3.37
C GLY A 33 -12.68 -0.86 -4.49
N PRO A 34 -13.08 -1.08 -5.75
CA PRO A 34 -12.20 -0.96 -6.91
C PRO A 34 -11.82 0.50 -7.24
N GLU A 35 -12.48 1.48 -6.63
CA GLU A 35 -12.22 2.91 -6.84
C GLU A 35 -11.18 3.50 -5.86
N ARG A 36 -10.64 2.68 -4.95
CA ARG A 36 -9.59 3.11 -4.02
C ARG A 36 -8.42 3.77 -4.78
N LEU A 37 -7.91 4.88 -4.26
CA LEU A 37 -6.90 5.77 -4.87
C LEU A 37 -7.41 6.65 -6.04
N ASP A 38 -8.66 6.58 -6.45
CA ASP A 38 -9.11 7.37 -7.60
C ASP A 38 -9.45 8.84 -7.24
N ALA A 39 -9.79 9.16 -5.97
CA ALA A 39 -10.20 10.53 -5.63
C ALA A 39 -9.09 11.55 -5.83
N ALA A 40 -7.84 11.21 -5.51
CA ALA A 40 -6.71 12.10 -5.70
C ALA A 40 -6.49 12.43 -7.19
N ALA A 41 -6.69 11.45 -8.08
CA ALA A 41 -6.68 11.66 -9.52
C ALA A 41 -7.81 12.59 -9.96
N ARG A 42 -9.05 12.32 -9.54
CA ARG A 42 -10.25 13.11 -9.89
C ARG A 42 -10.15 14.56 -9.41
N ALA A 43 -9.73 14.76 -8.16
CA ALA A 43 -9.59 16.07 -7.53
C ALA A 43 -8.29 16.81 -7.95
N LYS A 44 -7.42 16.15 -8.74
CA LYS A 44 -6.11 16.67 -9.15
C LYS A 44 -5.28 17.10 -7.93
N VAL A 45 -5.30 16.29 -6.88
CA VAL A 45 -4.59 16.56 -5.63
C VAL A 45 -3.24 15.85 -5.67
N PRO A 46 -2.12 16.54 -5.37
CA PRO A 46 -0.81 15.89 -5.32
C PRO A 46 -0.77 14.79 -4.26
N ALA A 47 0.00 13.74 -4.52
CA ALA A 47 -0.02 12.57 -3.65
C ALA A 47 1.33 11.86 -3.53
N VAL A 48 1.59 11.30 -2.35
CA VAL A 48 2.69 10.38 -2.09
C VAL A 48 2.10 9.08 -1.60
N ILE A 49 2.40 7.99 -2.29
CA ILE A 49 1.83 6.67 -2.06
C ILE A 49 2.93 5.70 -1.62
N ALA A 50 2.65 4.82 -0.65
CA ALA A 50 3.56 3.74 -0.26
C ALA A 50 2.83 2.39 -0.16
N PRO A 51 3.55 1.26 -0.28
CA PRO A 51 2.97 -0.08 -0.28
C PRO A 51 2.72 -0.63 1.13
N GLY A 52 2.46 0.24 2.12
CA GLY A 52 2.35 -0.18 3.51
C GLY A 52 1.24 -1.20 3.73
N CYS A 53 1.58 -2.26 4.46
CA CYS A 53 0.71 -3.37 4.80
C CYS A 53 0.11 -4.13 3.59
N LEU A 54 0.70 -4.04 2.38
CA LEU A 54 0.34 -4.91 1.25
C LEU A 54 0.82 -6.37 1.44
N ASP A 55 1.54 -6.66 2.51
CA ASP A 55 1.90 -8.00 2.94
C ASP A 55 0.75 -8.76 3.62
N MET A 56 -0.39 -8.12 3.92
CA MET A 56 -1.46 -8.75 4.68
C MET A 56 -2.84 -8.54 4.09
N VAL A 57 -3.67 -9.59 4.19
CA VAL A 57 -5.11 -9.59 3.94
C VAL A 57 -5.81 -9.78 5.27
N ASN A 58 -6.85 -8.99 5.54
CA ASN A 58 -7.57 -9.00 6.81
C ASN A 58 -8.76 -9.95 6.76
N PHE A 59 -8.90 -10.77 7.79
CA PHE A 59 -10.08 -11.59 8.05
C PHE A 59 -10.53 -11.40 9.50
N GLY A 60 -11.72 -11.93 9.79
CA GLY A 60 -12.25 -12.01 11.15
C GLY A 60 -11.56 -13.08 12.00
N GLU A 61 -12.33 -13.73 12.86
CA GLU A 61 -11.87 -14.83 13.69
C GLU A 61 -11.27 -15.95 12.83
N ARG A 62 -10.28 -16.68 13.37
CA ARG A 62 -9.53 -17.70 12.60
C ARG A 62 -10.42 -18.75 11.94
N ASP A 63 -11.52 -19.12 12.59
CA ASP A 63 -12.45 -20.14 12.11
C ASP A 63 -13.40 -19.62 11.01
N THR A 64 -13.47 -18.30 10.83
CA THR A 64 -14.25 -17.66 9.75
C THR A 64 -13.47 -17.50 8.45
N VAL A 65 -12.15 -17.75 8.47
CA VAL A 65 -11.32 -17.65 7.27
C VAL A 65 -11.77 -18.69 6.23
N PRO A 66 -12.04 -18.30 4.97
CA PRO A 66 -12.50 -19.22 3.94
C PRO A 66 -11.57 -20.43 3.76
N ALA A 67 -12.15 -21.63 3.64
CA ALA A 67 -11.41 -22.90 3.57
C ALA A 67 -10.38 -22.96 2.42
N LYS A 68 -10.60 -22.22 1.32
CA LYS A 68 -9.64 -22.09 0.21
C LYS A 68 -8.27 -21.53 0.65
N PHE A 69 -8.22 -20.86 1.79
CA PHE A 69 -7.00 -20.29 2.36
C PHE A 69 -6.38 -21.13 3.48
N ALA A 70 -6.89 -22.34 3.76
CA ALA A 70 -6.46 -23.14 4.92
C ALA A 70 -4.94 -23.39 5.02
N HIS A 71 -4.23 -23.40 3.90
CA HIS A 71 -2.78 -23.61 3.82
C HIS A 71 -1.94 -22.33 3.74
N ARG A 72 -2.55 -21.17 3.98
CA ARG A 72 -1.86 -19.88 3.95
C ARG A 72 -1.19 -19.60 5.30
N ASN A 73 -0.21 -18.69 5.27
CA ASN A 73 0.46 -18.23 6.48
C ASN A 73 -0.42 -17.20 7.18
N PHE A 74 -0.80 -17.48 8.42
CA PHE A 74 -1.69 -16.66 9.23
C PHE A 74 -0.98 -16.10 10.45
N TYR A 75 -1.35 -14.87 10.83
CA TYR A 75 -0.99 -14.24 12.08
C TYR A 75 -2.27 -13.86 12.83
N ILE A 76 -2.48 -14.45 14.01
CA ILE A 76 -3.62 -14.12 14.87
C ILE A 76 -3.28 -12.82 15.59
N HIS A 77 -3.83 -11.70 15.12
CA HIS A 77 -3.56 -10.40 15.71
C HIS A 77 -4.29 -10.25 17.06
N ASN A 78 -5.55 -10.68 17.09
CA ASN A 78 -6.36 -10.79 18.30
C ASN A 78 -7.48 -11.85 18.04
N PRO A 79 -8.32 -12.17 19.03
CA PRO A 79 -9.38 -13.17 18.85
C PRO A 79 -10.35 -12.89 17.68
N GLN A 80 -10.52 -11.61 17.30
CA GLN A 80 -11.45 -11.16 16.27
C GLN A 80 -10.80 -10.87 14.91
N VAL A 81 -9.47 -10.85 14.82
CA VAL A 81 -8.73 -10.44 13.63
C VAL A 81 -7.60 -11.41 13.33
N THR A 82 -7.68 -12.03 12.16
CA THR A 82 -6.65 -12.87 11.59
C THR A 82 -6.09 -12.21 10.34
N LEU A 83 -4.77 -12.03 10.32
CA LEU A 83 -4.06 -11.54 9.15
C LEU A 83 -3.57 -12.74 8.34
N MET A 84 -3.63 -12.66 7.02
CA MET A 84 -3.09 -13.66 6.09
C MET A 84 -2.01 -13.04 5.23
N ARG A 85 -0.82 -13.67 5.16
CA ARG A 85 0.28 -13.17 4.34
C ARG A 85 -0.06 -13.26 2.86
N THR A 86 0.03 -12.16 2.12
CA THR A 86 -0.01 -12.18 0.64
C THR A 86 1.18 -12.95 0.09
N ASN A 87 1.00 -13.66 -1.04
CA ASN A 87 2.09 -14.38 -1.70
C ASN A 87 2.73 -13.55 -2.83
N ALA A 88 3.80 -14.04 -3.45
CA ALA A 88 4.51 -13.29 -4.49
C ALA A 88 3.68 -12.98 -5.75
N VAL A 89 2.71 -13.84 -6.12
CA VAL A 89 1.83 -13.58 -7.27
C VAL A 89 0.86 -12.44 -6.94
N GLU A 90 0.21 -12.52 -5.78
CA GLU A 90 -0.69 -11.47 -5.27
C GLU A 90 0.08 -10.15 -5.07
N ALA A 91 1.30 -10.21 -4.54
CA ALA A 91 2.15 -9.05 -4.31
C ALA A 91 2.56 -8.35 -5.62
N ALA A 92 2.89 -9.12 -6.68
CA ALA A 92 3.13 -8.56 -8.01
C ALA A 92 1.88 -7.88 -8.58
N GLU A 93 0.71 -8.51 -8.43
CA GLU A 93 -0.57 -7.96 -8.90
C GLU A 93 -0.94 -6.68 -8.15
N LEU A 94 -0.77 -6.65 -6.83
CA LEU A 94 -0.95 -5.44 -6.01
C LEU A 94 -0.02 -4.31 -6.47
N GLY A 95 1.25 -4.60 -6.72
CA GLY A 95 2.19 -3.61 -7.25
C GLY A 95 1.76 -3.05 -8.60
N ALA A 96 1.24 -3.89 -9.48
CA ALA A 96 0.70 -3.45 -10.77
C ALA A 96 -0.57 -2.59 -10.59
N ILE A 97 -1.49 -2.97 -9.70
CA ILE A 97 -2.71 -2.21 -9.41
C ILE A 97 -2.36 -0.81 -8.90
N ILE A 98 -1.52 -0.70 -7.86
CA ILE A 98 -1.11 0.60 -7.31
C ILE A 98 -0.46 1.46 -8.38
N ALA A 99 0.49 0.90 -9.14
CA ALA A 99 1.16 1.63 -10.21
C ALA A 99 0.15 2.15 -11.26
N HIS A 100 -0.78 1.31 -11.72
CA HIS A 100 -1.78 1.72 -12.71
C HIS A 100 -2.74 2.80 -12.18
N LYS A 101 -3.13 2.73 -10.90
CA LYS A 101 -3.95 3.77 -10.26
C LYS A 101 -3.22 5.10 -10.24
N VAL A 102 -1.99 5.12 -9.74
CA VAL A 102 -1.19 6.34 -9.60
C VAL A 102 -0.80 6.93 -10.96
N ASN A 103 -0.66 6.11 -12.01
CA ASN A 103 -0.42 6.59 -13.36
C ASN A 103 -1.53 7.49 -13.93
N GLY A 104 -2.75 7.42 -13.38
CA GLY A 104 -3.88 8.28 -13.76
C GLY A 104 -3.83 9.68 -13.16
N TYR A 105 -2.86 9.97 -12.28
CA TYR A 105 -2.84 11.22 -11.53
C TYR A 105 -2.34 12.35 -12.42
N ALA A 106 -3.15 13.40 -12.56
CA ALA A 106 -2.78 14.61 -13.31
C ALA A 106 -1.94 15.60 -12.48
N ALA A 107 -2.04 15.52 -11.15
CA ALA A 107 -1.19 16.30 -10.24
C ALA A 107 0.09 15.53 -9.92
N PRO A 108 1.17 16.20 -9.45
CA PRO A 108 2.41 15.55 -9.09
C PRO A 108 2.18 14.41 -8.09
N ALA A 109 2.73 13.24 -8.40
CA ALA A 109 2.64 12.07 -7.55
C ALA A 109 3.93 11.26 -7.56
N ALA A 110 4.18 10.49 -6.50
CA ALA A 110 5.31 9.58 -6.41
C ALA A 110 4.97 8.35 -5.58
N ILE A 111 5.65 7.24 -5.86
CA ILE A 111 5.61 6.02 -5.07
C ILE A 111 6.89 5.90 -4.25
N MET A 112 6.76 5.68 -2.93
CA MET A 112 7.86 5.57 -1.98
C MET A 112 7.94 4.14 -1.45
N ILE A 113 9.08 3.48 -1.64
CA ILE A 113 9.28 2.07 -1.30
C ILE A 113 10.27 1.94 -0.13
N PRO A 114 9.84 1.49 1.06
CA PRO A 114 10.73 1.11 2.15
C PRO A 114 11.20 -0.33 1.94
N THR A 115 12.43 -0.53 1.48
CA THR A 115 12.87 -1.83 0.96
C THR A 115 13.19 -2.87 2.04
N LYS A 116 13.22 -2.52 3.33
CA LYS A 116 13.47 -3.49 4.41
C LYS A 116 12.21 -4.15 4.96
N ALA A 117 11.10 -3.41 4.99
CA ALA A 117 9.81 -3.90 5.48
C ALA A 117 8.70 -2.90 5.16
N ILE A 118 7.53 -3.41 4.77
CA ILE A 118 6.31 -2.61 4.52
C ILE A 118 5.30 -2.66 5.67
N SER A 119 5.61 -3.44 6.72
CA SER A 119 4.85 -3.54 7.97
C SER A 119 5.78 -3.99 9.10
N VAL A 120 5.34 -3.86 10.36
CA VAL A 120 6.12 -4.36 11.51
C VAL A 120 6.35 -5.87 11.43
N ILE A 121 5.38 -6.62 10.90
CA ILE A 121 5.40 -8.08 10.88
C ILE A 121 6.03 -8.67 9.60
N SER A 122 6.32 -7.85 8.58
CA SER A 122 7.10 -8.25 7.39
C SER A 122 8.60 -8.02 7.51
N ALA A 123 9.06 -7.37 8.59
CA ALA A 123 10.49 -7.13 8.82
C ALA A 123 11.28 -8.45 8.98
N PRO A 124 12.59 -8.45 8.69
CA PRO A 124 13.43 -9.65 8.81
C PRO A 124 13.26 -10.39 10.16
N GLY A 125 13.02 -11.69 10.08
CA GLY A 125 12.79 -12.55 11.26
C GLY A 125 11.37 -12.45 11.86
N LYS A 126 10.44 -11.72 11.23
CA LYS A 126 9.04 -11.63 11.66
C LYS A 126 8.13 -12.56 10.85
N PRO A 127 6.90 -12.85 11.33
CA PRO A 127 6.06 -13.90 10.75
C PRO A 127 5.72 -13.75 9.27
N PHE A 128 5.67 -12.53 8.75
CA PHE A 128 5.31 -12.22 7.35
C PHE A 128 6.53 -11.84 6.49
N HIS A 129 7.75 -12.02 7.01
CA HIS A 129 8.95 -11.80 6.21
C HIS A 129 9.01 -12.75 5.02
N ASP A 130 9.02 -12.20 3.81
CA ASP A 130 9.09 -12.94 2.56
C ASP A 130 9.73 -12.06 1.48
N SER A 131 11.02 -12.28 1.24
CA SER A 131 11.78 -11.48 0.28
C SER A 131 11.29 -11.67 -1.16
N ALA A 132 10.76 -12.85 -1.50
CA ALA A 132 10.26 -13.10 -2.85
C ALA A 132 8.97 -12.31 -3.11
N ALA A 133 8.09 -12.22 -2.12
CA ALA A 133 6.89 -11.38 -2.22
C ALA A 133 7.22 -9.88 -2.26
N ASP A 134 8.19 -9.44 -1.47
CA ASP A 134 8.63 -8.04 -1.45
C ASP A 134 9.29 -7.65 -2.78
N GLU A 135 10.17 -8.50 -3.33
CA GLU A 135 10.78 -8.30 -4.64
C GLU A 135 9.74 -8.28 -5.76
N ALA A 136 8.73 -9.15 -5.70
CA ALA A 136 7.64 -9.19 -6.66
C ALA A 136 6.83 -7.88 -6.64
N LEU A 137 6.47 -7.40 -5.45
CA LEU A 137 5.76 -6.13 -5.26
C LEU A 137 6.56 -4.94 -5.75
N PHE A 138 7.81 -4.79 -5.29
CA PHE A 138 8.66 -3.65 -5.65
C PHE A 138 9.04 -3.69 -7.13
N GLY A 139 9.27 -4.88 -7.68
CA GLY A 139 9.53 -5.10 -9.10
C GLY A 139 8.34 -4.68 -9.96
N ALA A 140 7.11 -5.03 -9.55
CA ALA A 140 5.90 -4.61 -10.26
C ALA A 140 5.68 -3.10 -10.19
N LEU A 141 5.83 -2.49 -9.01
CA LEU A 141 5.73 -1.03 -8.85
C LEU A 141 6.71 -0.29 -9.78
N ARG A 142 7.99 -0.68 -9.78
CA ARG A 142 9.02 -0.07 -10.65
C ARG A 142 8.74 -0.28 -12.14
N ARG A 143 8.21 -1.44 -12.51
CA ARG A 143 7.95 -1.82 -13.90
C ARG A 143 6.76 -1.07 -14.50
N HIS A 144 5.70 -0.93 -13.72
CA HIS A 144 4.41 -0.42 -14.21
C HIS A 144 4.20 1.07 -13.93
N ALA A 145 4.92 1.66 -12.98
CA ALA A 145 4.79 3.09 -12.68
C ALA A 145 5.37 3.97 -13.79
N LYS A 146 4.64 5.02 -14.11
CA LYS A 146 5.03 6.15 -14.98
C LYS A 146 5.36 7.39 -14.17
N VAL A 147 4.99 7.40 -12.89
CA VAL A 147 5.40 8.42 -11.91
C VAL A 147 6.75 8.06 -11.29
N PRO A 148 7.48 9.01 -10.67
CA PRO A 148 8.69 8.71 -9.93
C PRO A 148 8.48 7.63 -8.87
N VAL A 149 9.42 6.68 -8.82
CA VAL A 149 9.49 5.64 -7.78
C VAL A 149 10.79 5.79 -7.02
N HIS A 150 10.71 6.05 -5.72
CA HIS A 150 11.88 6.24 -4.86
C HIS A 150 11.99 5.07 -3.88
N SER A 151 13.18 4.49 -3.79
CA SER A 151 13.47 3.37 -2.87
C SER A 151 14.35 3.85 -1.72
N PHE A 152 14.01 3.42 -0.51
CA PHE A 152 14.71 3.78 0.73
C PHE A 152 15.10 2.50 1.47
N ASN A 153 16.38 2.35 1.81
CA ASN A 153 16.90 1.18 2.50
C ASN A 153 16.59 1.20 4.02
N VAL A 154 15.31 1.26 4.34
CA VAL A 154 14.75 1.40 5.69
C VAL A 154 13.43 0.62 5.77
N GLU A 155 12.92 0.46 6.98
CA GLU A 155 11.56 -0.06 7.23
C GLU A 155 10.55 1.08 7.09
N ILE A 156 9.28 0.76 6.84
CA ILE A 156 8.22 1.77 6.69
C ILE A 156 8.05 2.69 7.91
N ASN A 157 8.32 2.17 9.11
CA ASN A 157 8.20 2.91 10.37
C ASN A 157 9.48 3.68 10.74
N ASP A 158 10.51 3.66 9.91
CA ASP A 158 11.73 4.43 10.14
C ASP A 158 11.42 5.94 10.03
N PRO A 159 11.86 6.77 10.99
CA PRO A 159 11.67 8.22 10.92
C PRO A 159 12.18 8.86 9.63
N ALA A 160 13.25 8.33 9.04
CA ALA A 160 13.79 8.83 7.77
C ALA A 160 12.82 8.58 6.61
N PHE A 161 12.09 7.45 6.60
CA PHE A 161 11.07 7.17 5.58
C PHE A 161 9.90 8.14 5.71
N ALA A 162 9.39 8.33 6.94
CA ALA A 162 8.30 9.24 7.22
C ALA A 162 8.64 10.68 6.81
N GLN A 163 9.85 11.15 7.15
CA GLN A 163 10.34 12.47 6.77
C GLN A 163 10.47 12.63 5.25
N ALA A 164 11.00 11.62 4.56
CA ALA A 164 11.13 11.65 3.10
C ALA A 164 9.76 11.74 2.41
N CYS A 165 8.77 10.96 2.87
CA CYS A 165 7.42 10.99 2.32
C CYS A 165 6.73 12.35 2.55
N ALA A 166 6.82 12.89 3.77
CA ALA A 166 6.25 14.19 4.10
C ALA A 166 6.89 15.34 3.30
N LYS A 167 8.22 15.34 3.19
CA LYS A 167 8.96 16.34 2.41
C LYS A 167 8.56 16.30 0.94
N GLN A 168 8.48 15.11 0.35
CA GLN A 168 8.07 14.93 -1.05
C GLN A 168 6.67 15.51 -1.30
N LEU A 169 5.72 15.28 -0.39
CA LEU A 169 4.37 15.82 -0.52
C LEU A 169 4.35 17.34 -0.42
N ILE A 170 5.09 17.92 0.54
CA ILE A 170 5.20 19.38 0.70
C ILE A 170 5.76 20.02 -0.58
N GLU A 171 6.80 19.44 -1.17
CA GLU A 171 7.38 19.91 -2.43
C GLU A 171 6.33 19.91 -3.56
N PHE A 172 5.56 18.83 -3.70
CA PHE A 172 4.49 18.76 -4.68
C PHE A 172 3.38 19.79 -4.47
N MET A 173 3.03 20.09 -3.22
CA MET A 173 2.02 21.09 -2.89
C MET A 173 2.49 22.52 -3.19
N GLN A 174 3.79 22.80 -3.12
CA GLN A 174 4.35 24.14 -3.38
C GLN A 174 4.41 24.51 -4.87
N VAL A 175 4.45 23.53 -5.77
CA VAL A 175 4.41 23.74 -7.24
C VAL A 175 3.03 24.25 -7.69
N ARG A 176 2.00 24.08 -6.86
CA ARG A 176 0.63 24.56 -7.07
C ARG A 176 0.51 26.03 -6.62
N LYS A 177 1.25 26.94 -7.27
CA LYS A 177 1.04 28.39 -7.16
C LYS A 177 0.44 28.95 -8.44
#